data_AF-A0A7Y2PL07-F1
#
_entry.id   AF-A0A7Y2PL07-F1
#
_cell.length_a   1.000
_cell.length_b   1.000
_cell.length_c   1.000
_cell.angle_alpha   90.00
_cell.angle_beta   90.00
_cell.angle_gamma   90.00
#
_symmetry.space_group_name_H-M   'P 1'
#
loop_
_entity.id
_entity.type
_entity.pdbx_description
1 polymer ?
#
loop_
_entity_poly.entity_id
_entity_poly.type
_entity_poly.pdbx_seq_one_letter_code
_entity_poly.pdbx_strand_id
1 'polypeptide(L)' 'LEERWYRSNEVLFGERNCLLLDPDGYLLRFAEDLGTRAATGTPAMPG' A
#
# COMPACT_ATOMS: atom_id res chain seq x y z
N LEU A 1 5.44 -2.11 11.37
CA LEU A 1 4.99 -1.27 10.24
C LEU A 1 4.99 -2.14 9.01
N GLU A 2 3.81 -2.37 8.45
CA GLU A 2 3.60 -3.21 7.28
C GLU A 2 3.28 -2.32 6.08
N GLU A 3 4.08 -2.41 5.03
CA GLU A 3 3.85 -1.69 3.77
C GLU A 3 3.12 -2.60 2.79
N ARG A 4 2.07 -2.09 2.15
CA ARG A 4 1.32 -2.78 1.10
C ARG A 4 1.18 -1.91 -0.12
N TRP A 5 1.33 -2.53 -1.29
CA TRP A 5 1.07 -1.91 -2.58
C TRP A 5 -0.10 -2.63 -3.25
N TYR A 6 -1.24 -1.96 -3.29
CA TYR A 6 -2.46 -2.47 -3.90
C TYR A 6 -2.49 -2.11 -5.37
N ARG A 7 -2.59 -3.12 -6.24
CA ARG A 7 -2.69 -2.87 -7.68
C ARG A 7 -4.12 -2.53 -8.06
N SER A 8 -4.27 -1.40 -8.75
CA SER A 8 -5.46 -1.04 -9.49
C SER A 8 -5.04 -0.68 -10.91
N ASN A 9 -5.28 -1.59 -11.85
CA ASN A 9 -4.94 -1.44 -13.25
C ASN A 9 -3.41 -1.24 -13.48
N GLU A 10 -3.01 -0.12 -14.10
CA GLU A 10 -1.62 0.29 -14.35
C GLU A 10 -0.99 1.06 -13.18
N VAL A 11 -1.69 1.18 -12.05
CA VAL A 11 -1.25 1.95 -10.88
C VAL A 11 -1.20 1.06 -9.64
N LEU A 12 -0.19 1.27 -8.81
CA LEU A 12 -0.03 0.68 -7.49
C LEU A 12 -0.26 1.78 -6.45
N PHE A 13 -1.17 1.55 -5.52
CA PHE A 13 -1.49 2.41 -4.39
C PHE A 13 -0.73 1.91 -3.16
N GLY A 14 0.15 2.72 -2.62
CA GLY A 14 0.95 2.37 -1.46
C GLY A 14 0.27 2.82 -0.17
N GLU A 15 0.14 1.92 0.79
CA GLU A 15 -0.33 2.22 2.13
C GLU A 15 0.62 1.58 3.16
N ARG A 16 1.04 2.35 4.15
CA ARG A 16 1.81 1.86 5.27
C ARG A 16 0.94 1.77 6.51
N ASN A 17 0.82 0.57 7.05
CA ASN A 17 -0.01 0.26 8.20
C ASN A 17 0.85 0.02 9.44
N CYS A 18 0.46 0.62 10.56
CA CYS A 18 0.97 0.32 11.89
C CYS A 18 -0.19 -0.08 12.79
N LEU A 19 -0.15 -1.30 13.32
CA LEU A 19 -1.12 -1.77 14.29
C LEU A 19 -0.49 -1.72 15.68
N LEU A 20 -1.13 -1.00 16.59
CA LEU A 20 -0.74 -0.90 17.98
C LEU A 20 -1.89 -1.40 18.84
N LEU A 21 -1.61 -2.38 19.68
CA LEU A 21 -2.53 -2.80 20.72
C LEU A 21 -2.26 -1.93 21.94
N ASP A 22 -3.27 -1.17 22.34
CA ASP A 22 -3.24 -0.40 23.57
C ASP A 22 -3.49 -1.33 24.78
N PRO A 23 -2.88 -1.08 25.96
CA PRO A 23 -3.11 -1.87 27.16
C PRO A 23 -4.57 -1.94 27.61
N ASP A 24 -5.40 -0.93 27.30
CA ASP A 24 -6.84 -0.93 27.58
C ASP A 24 -7.65 -1.76 26.58
N GLY A 25 -6.99 -2.41 25.62
CA GLY A 25 -7.59 -3.37 24.67
C GLY A 25 -8.04 -2.76 23.34
N TYR A 26 -7.73 -1.48 23.08
CA TYR A 26 -8.01 -0.86 21.79
C TYR A 26 -6.96 -1.23 20.75
N LEU A 27 -7.41 -1.53 19.54
CA LEU A 27 -6.52 -1.70 18.38
C LEU A 27 -6.48 -0.39 17.59
N LEU A 28 -5.36 0.30 17.65
CA LEU A 28 -5.11 1.49 16.84
C LEU A 28 -4.48 1.08 15.52
N ARG A 29 -5.12 1.48 14.42
CA ARG A 29 -4.57 1.34 13.06
C ARG A 29 -4.17 2.71 12.54
N PHE A 30 -2.88 2.93 12.42
CA PHE A 30 -2.32 4.08 11.73
C PHE A 30 -2.05 3.68 10.28
N ALA A 31 -2.69 4.37 9.35
CA ALA A 31 -2.47 4.22 7.92
C ALA A 31 -1.85 5.51 7.37
N GLU A 32 -0.71 5.39 6.70
CA GLU A 32 -0.04 6.48 5.98
C GLU A 32 -0.14 6.21 4.49
N ASP A 33 -0.62 7.20 3.74
CA ASP A 33 -0.64 7.18 2.28
C ASP A 33 0.80 7.34 1.77
N LEU A 34 1.28 6.35 1.02
CA LEU A 34 2.59 6.38 0.36
C LEU A 34 2.48 6.90 -1.09
N GLY A 35 1.28 7.29 -1.51
CA GLY A 35 0.97 7.71 -2.87
C GLY A 35 0.86 6.56 -3.86
N THR A 36 0.99 6.91 -5.14
CA THR A 36 0.81 5.98 -6.27
C THR A 36 2.08 5.83 -7.09
N ARG A 37 2.36 4.62 -7.58
CA ARG A 37 3.42 4.37 -8.58
C ARG A 37 2.89 3.54 -9.74
N ALA A 38 3.54 3.60 -10.90
CA ALA A 38 3.18 2.76 -12.04
C ALA A 38 3.36 1.27 -11.71
N ALA A 39 2.39 0.43 -12.08
CA ALA A 39 2.52 -1.01 -12.04
C ALA A 39 3.43 -1.42 -13.21
N THR A 40 4.74 -1.51 -12.95
CA THR A 40 5.74 -1.95 -13.95
C THR A 40 5.39 -3.38 -14.40
N GLY A 41 4.61 -3.48 -15.47
CA GLY A 41 4.01 -4.74 -15.90
C GLY A 41 3.46 -4.74 -17.32
N THR A 42 3.74 -3.70 -18.11
CA THR A 42 3.50 -3.75 -19.55
C THR A 42 4.86 -3.87 -20.23
N PRO A 43 5.29 -5.06 -20.70
CA PRO A 43 6.31 -5.10 -21.73
C PRO A 43 5.68 -4.38 -22.93
N ALA A 44 6.24 -3.22 -23.28
CA ALA A 44 5.93 -2.59 -24.55
C ALA A 44 6.27 -3.61 -25.64
N MET A 45 5.27 -4.27 -26.22
CA MET A 45 5.44 -5.05 -27.44
C MET A 45 5.79 -4.05 -28.55
N PRO A 46 6.98 -4.13 -29.17
CA PRO A 46 7.23 -3.37 -30.40
C PRO A 46 6.40 -4.02 -31.51
N GLY A 47 5.50 -3.22 -32.10
CA GLY A 47 4.93 -3.51 -33.41
C GLY A 47 5.91 -3.20 -34.53
#